data_AF-A0A2K8KFI8-F1
#
_entry.id   AF-A0A2K8KFI8-F1
#
_cell.length_a   1.000
_cell.length_b   1.000
_cell.length_c   1.000
_cell.angle_alpha   90.00
_cell.angle_beta   90.00
_cell.angle_gamma   90.00
#
_symmetry.space_group_name_H-M   'P 1'
#
loop_
_entity.id
_entity.type
_entity.pdbx_description
1 polymer ?
#
loop_
_entity_poly.entity_id
_entity_poly.type
_entity_poly.pdbx_seq_one_letter_code
_entity_poly.pdbx_strand_id
1 'polypeptide(L)'
;MNKLEYFQKDYSEKTRKQIVNKYNVSIELLVESKENYNLKKNDVIYNISTIRERNLLKNQNKIDKLNSLLIQNKDKIEFLLNDKQISQQEFDQQIKIAEQDFSQNYAKKINELHAKAKKYNKKMDSLVDLKKLKFKEQIKNFEIKINKKIEVLESKKENAIKKIISDNQEFIETHEQNLLEKKKLKLKNSREYLAYEKFESDYQNKKFGELSYSEEKPKFEEKINKRVEKINRLGNFSLSRLTWKVASLDFYSEQKKIKTKNTLLSILDQSKLLIIILIIAIVAGFSNQYFFTQRTWINLLTNNLDLLLVAFGMTLIILTGGIDLSVGSLLAFSGAVLVKLLESDYNIYLALIISLATAMSFGLVSGWLISYVKLQPFIFTLVLMIVLRGANSILLNSTATLLPNNTLQFLVRPLLGNIPWTFFIAIAIYIFLFILMKWYKYGRHVYAVGGNTKASHLSGIKTKMVSTSVYVFSGALVFVGALFYVSKLNSIAPTSGNSLELDAIACVALGGTSLLGGKGGVTKTLMGWFVTCVLSTAMNMIGIDSYWQMIVKGSVILVAVLSDKKFGVIQKTKNLIMHFAYRI
;
A
#
# COMPACT_ATOMS: atom_id res chain seq x y z
N MET A 1 -23.60 28.28 34.84
CA MET A 1 -22.34 27.53 34.64
C MET A 1 -21.18 28.49 34.82
N ASN A 2 -20.45 28.38 35.92
CA ASN A 2 -19.24 29.18 36.13
C ASN A 2 -18.21 28.78 35.05
N LYS A 3 -17.33 29.67 34.58
CA LYS A 3 -16.35 29.32 33.52
C LYS A 3 -15.53 28.08 33.88
N LEU A 4 -15.29 27.84 35.17
CA LEU A 4 -14.73 26.62 35.74
C LEU A 4 -15.50 25.35 35.36
N GLU A 5 -16.80 25.29 35.59
CA GLU A 5 -17.63 24.13 35.27
C GLU A 5 -17.61 23.81 33.77
N TYR A 6 -17.59 24.84 32.91
CA TYR A 6 -17.53 24.66 31.45
C TYR A 6 -16.18 24.08 30.99
N PHE A 7 -15.08 24.63 31.51
CA PHE A 7 -13.74 24.14 31.20
C PHE A 7 -13.45 22.77 31.83
N GLN A 8 -14.01 22.47 33.01
CA GLN A 8 -13.92 21.17 33.67
C GLN A 8 -14.61 20.10 32.84
N LYS A 9 -15.80 20.40 32.29
CA LYS A 9 -16.52 19.50 31.39
C LYS A 9 -15.72 19.24 30.11
N ASP A 10 -15.16 20.27 29.49
CA ASP A 10 -14.45 20.16 28.20
C ASP A 10 -13.03 19.53 28.33
N TYR A 11 -12.29 19.82 29.41
CA TYR A 11 -10.96 19.24 29.66
C TYR A 11 -11.03 17.79 30.16
N SER A 12 -11.92 17.51 31.12
CA SER A 12 -12.18 16.14 31.59
C SER A 12 -12.69 15.28 30.43
N GLU A 13 -13.53 15.82 29.55
CA GLU A 13 -13.94 15.12 28.33
C GLU A 13 -12.78 14.82 27.37
N LYS A 14 -11.87 15.77 27.12
CA LYS A 14 -10.73 15.53 26.21
C LYS A 14 -9.78 14.47 26.75
N THR A 15 -9.42 14.54 28.03
CA THR A 15 -8.54 13.56 28.69
C THR A 15 -9.21 12.19 28.78
N ARG A 16 -10.51 12.15 29.11
CA ARG A 16 -11.32 10.93 29.07
C ARG A 16 -11.38 10.32 27.67
N LYS A 17 -11.61 11.13 26.63
CA LYS A 17 -11.61 10.70 25.22
C LYS A 17 -10.26 10.10 24.83
N GLN A 18 -9.14 10.70 25.23
CA GLN A 18 -7.80 10.18 24.94
C GLN A 18 -7.51 8.83 25.61
N ILE A 19 -7.93 8.65 26.85
CA ILE A 19 -7.75 7.38 27.59
C ILE A 19 -8.65 6.29 27.04
N VAL A 20 -9.92 6.60 26.79
CA VAL A 20 -10.85 5.70 26.12
C VAL A 20 -10.26 5.25 24.78
N ASN A 21 -9.72 6.18 23.98
CA ASN A 21 -9.10 5.86 22.71
C ASN A 21 -7.85 4.96 22.87
N LYS A 22 -6.97 5.23 23.84
CA LYS A 22 -5.77 4.39 24.14
C LYS A 22 -6.14 2.93 24.44
N TYR A 23 -7.12 2.71 25.30
CA TYR A 23 -7.55 1.36 25.68
C TYR A 23 -8.36 0.68 24.58
N ASN A 24 -9.24 1.41 23.87
CA ASN A 24 -10.02 0.87 22.76
C ASN A 24 -9.11 0.39 21.62
N VAL A 25 -8.08 1.14 21.24
CA VAL A 25 -7.10 0.69 20.24
C VAL A 25 -6.41 -0.61 20.67
N SER A 26 -6.08 -0.75 21.96
CA SER A 26 -5.46 -1.97 22.48
C SER A 26 -6.41 -3.18 22.47
N ILE A 27 -7.69 -2.94 22.74
CA ILE A 27 -8.76 -3.95 22.68
C ILE A 27 -9.03 -4.35 21.22
N GLU A 28 -9.13 -3.39 20.30
CA GLU A 28 -9.29 -3.64 18.86
C GLU A 28 -8.18 -4.52 18.30
N LEU A 29 -6.92 -4.26 18.68
CA LEU A 29 -5.78 -5.11 18.28
C LEU A 29 -5.89 -6.55 18.82
N LEU A 30 -6.46 -6.75 20.00
CA LEU A 30 -6.70 -8.07 20.56
C LEU A 30 -7.84 -8.79 19.84
N VAL A 31 -8.90 -8.07 19.48
CA VAL A 31 -10.00 -8.59 18.66
C VAL A 31 -9.49 -8.98 17.27
N GLU A 32 -8.70 -8.11 16.63
CA GLU A 32 -8.10 -8.40 15.33
C GLU A 32 -7.14 -9.61 15.41
N SER A 33 -6.39 -9.75 16.49
CA SER A 33 -5.52 -10.92 16.74
C SER A 33 -6.32 -12.21 16.87
N LYS A 34 -7.49 -12.18 17.53
CA LYS A 34 -8.44 -13.29 17.63
C LYS A 34 -8.97 -13.69 16.25
N GLU A 35 -9.43 -12.73 15.45
CA GLU A 35 -9.94 -12.98 14.09
C GLU A 35 -8.84 -13.55 13.18
N ASN A 36 -7.65 -12.95 13.20
CA ASN A 36 -6.50 -13.42 12.43
C ASN A 36 -6.08 -14.85 12.82
N TYR A 37 -6.18 -15.21 14.10
CA TYR A 37 -5.88 -16.58 14.55
C TYR A 37 -6.89 -17.58 13.99
N ASN A 38 -8.19 -17.25 14.02
CA ASN A 38 -9.25 -18.08 13.44
C ASN A 38 -9.04 -18.25 11.92
N LEU A 39 -8.82 -17.16 11.19
CA LEU A 39 -8.52 -17.18 9.76
C LEU A 39 -7.34 -18.10 9.42
N LYS A 40 -6.22 -17.97 10.14
CA LYS A 40 -5.04 -18.84 9.93
C LYS A 40 -5.33 -20.32 10.08
N LYS A 41 -6.23 -20.71 10.99
CA LYS A 41 -6.59 -22.12 11.19
C LYS A 41 -7.49 -22.63 10.06
N ASN A 42 -8.45 -21.81 9.64
CA ASN A 42 -9.32 -22.11 8.50
C ASN A 42 -8.54 -22.19 7.18
N ASP A 43 -7.54 -21.32 6.99
CA ASP A 43 -6.65 -21.35 5.83
C ASP A 43 -5.88 -22.68 5.72
N VAL A 44 -5.46 -23.26 6.85
CA VAL A 44 -4.80 -24.58 6.84
C VAL A 44 -5.75 -25.67 6.34
N ILE A 45 -7.00 -25.65 6.79
CA ILE A 45 -8.03 -26.60 6.33
C ILE A 45 -8.27 -26.41 4.82
N TYR A 46 -8.46 -25.16 4.38
CA TYR A 46 -8.64 -24.81 2.97
C TYR A 46 -7.48 -25.27 2.09
N ASN A 47 -6.24 -25.10 2.55
CA ASN A 47 -5.05 -25.54 1.83
C ASN A 47 -4.99 -27.07 1.67
N ILE A 48 -5.37 -27.82 2.70
CA ILE A 48 -5.45 -29.30 2.61
C ILE A 48 -6.50 -29.71 1.58
N SER A 49 -7.69 -29.09 1.62
CA SER A 49 -8.76 -29.33 0.64
C SER A 49 -8.32 -29.01 -0.79
N THR A 50 -7.61 -27.89 -0.98
CA THR A 50 -7.08 -27.50 -2.29
C THR A 50 -6.04 -28.49 -2.81
N ILE A 51 -5.14 -29.00 -1.95
CA ILE A 51 -4.15 -30.02 -2.32
C ILE A 51 -4.85 -31.32 -2.73
N ARG A 52 -5.88 -31.71 -1.97
CA ARG A 52 -6.71 -32.88 -2.29
C ARG A 52 -7.30 -32.75 -3.69
N GLU A 53 -7.98 -31.64 -3.97
CA GLU A 53 -8.62 -31.38 -5.27
C GLU A 53 -7.62 -31.39 -6.43
N ARG A 54 -6.45 -30.76 -6.29
CA ARG A 54 -5.42 -30.77 -7.34
C ARG A 54 -4.93 -32.17 -7.66
N ASN A 55 -4.75 -33.03 -6.66
CA ASN A 55 -4.27 -34.38 -6.89
C ASN A 55 -5.36 -35.29 -7.47
N LEU A 56 -6.63 -35.07 -7.10
CA LEU A 56 -7.76 -35.74 -7.75
C LEU A 56 -7.86 -35.33 -9.22
N LEU A 57 -7.74 -34.03 -9.53
CA LEU A 57 -7.76 -33.51 -10.89
C LEU A 57 -6.60 -34.07 -11.73
N LYS A 58 -5.39 -34.20 -11.18
CA LYS A 58 -4.26 -34.84 -11.88
C LYS A 58 -4.54 -36.30 -12.26
N ASN A 59 -5.23 -37.04 -11.39
CA ASN A 59 -5.61 -38.42 -11.70
C ASN A 59 -6.73 -38.44 -12.75
N GLN A 60 -7.70 -37.53 -12.65
CA GLN A 60 -8.78 -37.39 -13.64
C GLN A 60 -8.23 -37.06 -15.03
N ASN A 61 -7.33 -36.08 -15.15
CA ASN A 61 -6.70 -35.73 -16.43
C ASN A 61 -5.92 -36.91 -17.06
N LYS A 62 -5.32 -37.78 -16.24
CA LYS A 62 -4.66 -39.00 -16.75
C LYS A 62 -5.68 -39.99 -17.30
N ILE A 63 -6.83 -40.14 -16.65
CA ILE A 63 -7.93 -40.97 -17.11
C ILE A 63 -8.50 -40.41 -18.41
N ASP A 64 -8.78 -39.11 -18.45
CA ASP A 64 -9.33 -38.43 -19.64
C ASP A 64 -8.37 -38.55 -20.84
N LYS A 65 -7.06 -38.41 -20.61
CA LYS A 65 -6.04 -38.62 -21.66
C LYS A 65 -6.01 -40.06 -22.18
N LEU A 66 -6.25 -41.05 -21.32
CA LEU A 66 -6.34 -42.44 -21.77
C LEU A 66 -7.63 -42.64 -22.58
N ASN A 67 -8.76 -42.14 -22.10
CA ASN A 67 -10.04 -42.22 -22.82
C ASN A 67 -10.00 -41.50 -24.18
N SER A 68 -9.30 -40.36 -24.28
CA SER A 68 -9.18 -39.62 -25.54
C SER A 68 -8.41 -40.39 -26.62
N LEU A 69 -7.51 -41.31 -26.25
CA LEU A 69 -6.79 -42.12 -27.24
C LEU A 69 -7.72 -43.06 -28.00
N LEU A 70 -8.72 -43.63 -27.30
CA LEU A 70 -9.73 -44.46 -27.96
C LEU A 70 -10.57 -43.64 -28.93
N ILE A 71 -11.01 -42.45 -28.50
CA ILE A 71 -11.79 -41.53 -29.32
C ILE A 71 -11.00 -41.14 -30.57
N GLN A 72 -9.75 -40.69 -30.40
CA GLN A 72 -8.88 -40.33 -31.52
C GLN A 72 -8.64 -41.48 -32.51
N ASN A 73 -8.52 -42.71 -32.02
CA ASN A 73 -8.38 -43.87 -32.89
C ASN A 73 -9.67 -44.15 -33.66
N LYS A 74 -10.84 -44.03 -33.01
CA LYS A 74 -12.14 -44.17 -33.68
C LYS A 74 -12.36 -43.09 -34.74
N ASP A 75 -12.06 -41.83 -34.41
CA ASP A 75 -12.18 -40.70 -35.34
C ASP A 75 -11.29 -40.88 -36.59
N LYS A 76 -10.08 -41.44 -36.41
CA LYS A 76 -9.18 -41.78 -37.53
C LYS A 76 -9.77 -42.86 -38.42
N ILE A 77 -10.32 -43.92 -37.83
CA ILE A 77 -10.93 -45.03 -38.57
C ILE A 77 -12.18 -44.52 -39.32
N GLU A 78 -12.97 -43.63 -38.71
CA GLU A 78 -14.13 -42.99 -39.34
C GLU A 78 -13.73 -42.05 -40.49
N PHE A 79 -12.63 -41.32 -40.35
CA PHE A 79 -12.07 -40.52 -41.45
C PHE A 79 -11.70 -41.39 -42.66
N LEU A 80 -11.07 -42.56 -42.45
CA LEU A 80 -10.72 -43.49 -43.53
C LEU A 80 -11.96 -44.03 -44.25
N LEU A 81 -13.05 -44.26 -43.53
CA LEU A 81 -14.34 -44.65 -44.12
C LEU A 81 -14.93 -43.52 -44.96
N ASN A 82 -14.93 -42.29 -44.44
CA ASN A 82 -15.47 -41.11 -45.12
C ASN A 82 -14.69 -40.76 -46.40
N ASP A 83 -13.38 -40.99 -46.41
CA ASP A 83 -12.51 -40.82 -47.58
C ASP A 83 -12.56 -42.01 -48.56
N LYS A 84 -13.46 -42.99 -48.31
CA LYS A 84 -13.64 -44.23 -49.09
C LYS A 84 -12.37 -45.09 -49.21
N GLN A 85 -11.44 -44.97 -48.27
CA GLN A 85 -10.21 -45.78 -48.25
C GLN A 85 -10.45 -47.18 -47.68
N ILE A 86 -11.52 -47.38 -46.91
CA ILE A 86 -11.94 -48.67 -46.35
C ILE A 86 -13.43 -48.92 -46.58
N SER A 87 -13.84 -50.17 -46.64
CA SER A 87 -15.26 -50.58 -46.72
C SER A 87 -15.96 -50.56 -45.35
N GLN A 88 -17.30 -50.56 -45.34
CA GLN A 88 -18.09 -50.59 -44.10
C GLN A 88 -17.79 -51.83 -43.25
N GLN A 89 -17.52 -52.99 -43.87
CA GLN A 89 -17.17 -54.22 -43.16
C GLN A 89 -15.79 -54.13 -42.49
N GLU A 90 -14.82 -53.51 -43.17
CA GLU A 90 -13.48 -53.28 -42.62
C GLU A 90 -13.51 -52.24 -41.49
N PHE A 91 -14.36 -51.21 -41.60
CA PHE A 91 -14.59 -50.25 -40.53
C PHE A 91 -15.07 -50.93 -39.23
N ASP A 92 -16.11 -51.77 -39.33
CA ASP A 92 -16.67 -52.47 -38.16
C ASP A 92 -15.66 -53.42 -37.50
N GLN A 93 -14.81 -54.06 -38.30
CA GLN A 93 -13.72 -54.91 -37.79
C GLN A 93 -12.64 -54.10 -37.09
N GLN A 94 -12.17 -52.99 -37.69
CA GLN A 94 -11.13 -52.14 -37.10
C GLN A 94 -11.59 -51.46 -35.81
N ILE A 95 -12.85 -51.03 -35.73
CA ILE A 95 -13.45 -50.49 -34.50
C ILE A 95 -13.44 -51.55 -33.39
N LYS A 96 -13.85 -52.79 -33.69
CA LYS A 96 -13.84 -53.89 -32.70
C LYS A 96 -12.43 -54.20 -32.19
N ILE A 97 -11.43 -54.23 -33.08
CA ILE A 97 -10.03 -54.44 -32.70
C ILE A 97 -9.54 -53.30 -31.79
N ALA A 98 -9.81 -52.04 -32.15
CA ALA A 98 -9.42 -50.88 -31.34
C ALA A 98 -10.08 -50.88 -29.95
N GLU A 99 -11.34 -51.31 -29.84
CA GLU A 99 -12.03 -51.46 -28.56
C GLU A 99 -11.46 -52.60 -27.70
N GLN A 100 -11.13 -53.74 -28.33
CA GLN A 100 -10.49 -54.87 -27.65
C GLN A 100 -9.09 -54.50 -27.14
N ASP A 101 -8.27 -53.88 -27.98
CA ASP A 101 -6.94 -53.40 -27.60
C ASP A 101 -7.01 -52.37 -26.48
N PHE A 102 -7.99 -51.47 -26.50
CA PHE A 102 -8.19 -50.50 -25.43
C PHE A 102 -8.58 -51.16 -24.11
N SER A 103 -9.52 -52.12 -24.18
CA SER A 103 -9.97 -52.89 -23.03
C SER A 103 -8.82 -53.67 -22.38
N GLN A 104 -7.97 -54.33 -23.18
CA GLN A 104 -6.84 -55.09 -22.67
C GLN A 104 -5.73 -54.21 -22.10
N ASN A 105 -5.38 -53.09 -22.76
CA ASN A 105 -4.20 -52.30 -22.42
C ASN A 105 -4.47 -51.15 -21.45
N TYR A 106 -5.66 -50.56 -21.46
CA TYR A 106 -5.94 -49.30 -20.74
C TYR A 106 -7.04 -49.41 -19.68
N ALA A 107 -8.04 -50.29 -19.82
CA ALA A 107 -9.14 -50.40 -18.86
C ALA A 107 -8.64 -50.77 -17.44
N LYS A 108 -7.69 -51.71 -17.34
CA LYS A 108 -7.06 -52.07 -16.05
C LYS A 108 -6.37 -50.88 -15.39
N LYS A 109 -5.62 -50.10 -16.18
CA LYS A 109 -4.89 -48.91 -15.71
C LYS A 109 -5.83 -47.79 -15.26
N ILE A 110 -6.94 -47.59 -15.97
CA ILE A 110 -7.99 -46.63 -15.60
C ILE A 110 -8.62 -47.04 -14.26
N ASN A 111 -8.97 -48.31 -14.10
CA ASN A 111 -9.53 -48.84 -12.85
C ASN A 111 -8.57 -48.67 -11.66
N GLU A 112 -7.28 -48.92 -11.86
CA GLU A 112 -6.25 -48.67 -10.83
C GLU A 112 -6.15 -47.18 -10.44
N LEU A 113 -6.24 -46.27 -11.42
CA LEU A 113 -6.22 -44.83 -11.16
C LEU A 113 -7.47 -44.38 -10.38
N HIS A 114 -8.65 -44.89 -10.71
CA HIS A 114 -9.88 -44.65 -9.95
C HIS A 114 -9.76 -45.16 -8.51
N ALA A 115 -9.26 -46.39 -8.32
CA ALA A 115 -9.06 -46.96 -6.98
C ALA A 115 -8.07 -46.13 -6.14
N LYS A 116 -6.95 -45.70 -6.74
CA LYS A 116 -5.97 -44.82 -6.10
C LYS A 116 -6.58 -43.47 -5.72
N ALA A 117 -7.35 -42.85 -6.62
CA ALA A 117 -8.04 -41.59 -6.36
C ALA A 117 -9.04 -41.71 -5.21
N LYS A 118 -9.86 -42.78 -5.19
CA LYS A 118 -10.83 -43.04 -4.12
C LYS A 118 -10.17 -43.23 -2.75
N LYS A 119 -9.09 -44.03 -2.69
CA LYS A 119 -8.31 -44.24 -1.46
C LYS A 119 -7.67 -42.94 -0.95
N TYR A 120 -7.11 -42.14 -1.85
CA TYR A 120 -6.53 -40.86 -1.52
C TYR A 120 -7.58 -39.85 -1.01
N ASN A 121 -8.75 -39.79 -1.64
CA ASN A 121 -9.84 -38.91 -1.22
C ASN A 121 -10.28 -39.22 0.22
N LYS A 122 -10.55 -40.49 0.52
CA LYS A 122 -10.95 -40.94 1.86
C LYS A 122 -9.90 -40.59 2.93
N LYS A 123 -8.61 -40.75 2.60
CA LYS A 123 -7.51 -40.35 3.49
C LYS A 123 -7.52 -38.84 3.74
N MET A 124 -7.71 -38.03 2.70
CA MET A 124 -7.72 -36.57 2.86
C MET A 124 -8.95 -36.06 3.61
N ASP A 125 -10.12 -36.66 3.41
CA ASP A 125 -11.34 -36.33 4.14
C ASP A 125 -11.14 -36.54 5.65
N SER A 126 -10.63 -37.72 6.04
CA SER A 126 -10.31 -38.01 7.44
C SER A 126 -9.32 -37.01 8.05
N LEU A 127 -8.33 -36.55 7.29
CA LEU A 127 -7.36 -35.55 7.75
C LEU A 127 -7.99 -34.17 7.93
N VAL A 128 -8.88 -33.77 7.01
CA VAL A 128 -9.62 -32.51 7.11
C VAL A 128 -10.50 -32.49 8.36
N ASP A 129 -11.22 -33.58 8.63
CA ASP A 129 -12.13 -33.66 9.78
C ASP A 129 -11.35 -33.66 11.11
N LEU A 130 -10.25 -34.41 11.19
CA LEU A 130 -9.35 -34.39 12.35
C LEU A 130 -8.78 -32.99 12.61
N LYS A 131 -8.38 -32.27 11.55
CA LYS A 131 -7.86 -30.90 11.68
C LYS A 131 -8.93 -29.90 12.07
N LYS A 132 -10.15 -30.02 11.53
CA LYS A 132 -11.30 -29.18 11.92
C LYS A 132 -11.58 -29.31 13.41
N LEU A 133 -11.66 -30.52 13.94
CA LEU A 133 -11.90 -30.76 15.36
C LEU A 133 -10.78 -30.17 16.22
N LYS A 134 -9.52 -30.49 15.90
CA LYS A 134 -8.35 -29.97 16.64
C LYS A 134 -8.27 -28.45 16.62
N PHE A 135 -8.54 -27.82 15.48
CA PHE A 135 -8.46 -26.37 15.35
C PHE A 135 -9.63 -25.66 16.02
N LYS A 136 -10.83 -26.24 16.01
CA LYS A 136 -11.98 -25.71 16.77
C LYS A 136 -11.65 -25.60 18.26
N GLU A 137 -10.99 -26.61 18.83
CA GLU A 137 -10.55 -26.60 20.22
C GLU A 137 -9.45 -25.55 20.47
N GLN A 138 -8.44 -25.47 19.60
CA GLN A 138 -7.38 -24.47 19.71
C GLN A 138 -7.90 -23.03 19.60
N ILE A 139 -8.85 -22.77 18.71
CA ILE A 139 -9.51 -21.47 18.56
C ILE A 139 -10.22 -21.15 19.87
N LYS A 140 -11.06 -22.05 20.39
CA LYS A 140 -11.78 -21.84 21.65
C LYS A 140 -10.83 -21.49 22.81
N ASN A 141 -9.72 -22.22 22.97
CA ASN A 141 -8.74 -21.95 24.01
C ASN A 141 -8.03 -20.60 23.82
N PHE A 142 -7.74 -20.22 22.58
CA PHE A 142 -7.15 -18.91 22.27
C PHE A 142 -8.13 -17.77 22.54
N GLU A 143 -9.40 -17.93 22.19
CA GLU A 143 -10.47 -16.96 22.45
C GLU A 143 -10.63 -16.70 23.94
N ILE A 144 -10.66 -17.76 24.77
CA ILE A 144 -10.71 -17.62 26.24
C ILE A 144 -9.53 -16.79 26.76
N LYS A 145 -8.32 -17.07 26.26
CA LYS A 145 -7.11 -16.34 26.67
C LYS A 145 -7.13 -14.87 26.27
N ILE A 146 -7.67 -14.54 25.09
CA ILE A 146 -7.78 -13.16 24.60
C ILE A 146 -8.89 -12.41 25.32
N ASN A 147 -10.06 -13.03 25.52
CA ASN A 147 -11.18 -12.41 26.23
C ASN A 147 -10.78 -12.02 27.67
N LYS A 148 -10.06 -12.89 28.39
CA LYS A 148 -9.50 -12.56 29.71
C LYS A 148 -8.57 -11.32 29.68
N LYS A 149 -7.79 -11.15 28.61
CA LYS A 149 -6.92 -9.96 28.47
C LYS A 149 -7.74 -8.70 28.18
N ILE A 150 -8.82 -8.82 27.40
CA ILE A 150 -9.74 -7.71 27.13
C ILE A 150 -10.41 -7.27 28.44
N GLU A 151 -10.94 -8.19 29.23
CA GLU A 151 -11.54 -7.90 30.54
C GLU A 151 -10.57 -7.14 31.47
N VAL A 152 -9.31 -7.56 31.54
CA VAL A 152 -8.28 -6.87 32.33
C VAL A 152 -8.03 -5.44 31.82
N LEU A 153 -8.02 -5.23 30.50
CA LEU A 153 -7.83 -3.90 29.91
C LEU A 153 -9.05 -3.01 30.13
N GLU A 154 -10.27 -3.56 30.07
CA GLU A 154 -11.50 -2.84 30.39
C GLU A 154 -11.53 -2.40 31.84
N SER A 155 -11.17 -3.27 32.78
CA SER A 155 -11.03 -2.92 34.20
C SER A 155 -10.00 -1.81 34.41
N LYS A 156 -8.83 -1.87 33.75
CA LYS A 156 -7.81 -0.82 33.81
C LYS A 156 -8.29 0.50 33.23
N LYS A 157 -9.05 0.46 32.12
CA LYS A 157 -9.68 1.64 31.50
C LYS A 157 -10.63 2.31 32.49
N GLU A 158 -11.49 1.55 33.14
CA GLU A 158 -12.46 2.08 34.12
C GLU A 158 -11.77 2.68 35.34
N ASN A 159 -10.77 2.01 35.90
CA ASN A 159 -10.02 2.52 37.05
C ASN A 159 -9.27 3.81 36.72
N ALA A 160 -8.68 3.91 35.53
CA ALA A 160 -8.00 5.13 35.08
C ALA A 160 -8.98 6.31 34.92
N ILE A 161 -10.20 6.06 34.43
CA ILE A 161 -11.25 7.07 34.32
C ILE A 161 -11.69 7.53 35.71
N LYS A 162 -11.92 6.59 36.65
CA LYS A 162 -12.32 6.91 38.03
C LYS A 162 -11.28 7.78 38.73
N LYS A 163 -9.99 7.45 38.61
CA LYS A 163 -8.90 8.22 39.22
C LYS A 163 -8.88 9.69 38.75
N ILE A 164 -9.04 9.92 37.45
CA ILE A 164 -9.02 11.29 36.89
C ILE A 164 -10.23 12.11 37.34
N ILE A 165 -11.39 11.48 37.52
CA ILE A 165 -12.55 12.17 38.06
C ILE A 165 -12.27 12.63 39.49
N SER A 166 -11.69 11.75 40.31
CA SER A 166 -11.29 12.05 41.70
C SER A 166 -10.25 13.16 41.79
N ASP A 167 -9.11 13.03 41.08
CA ASP A 167 -7.99 13.99 41.14
C ASP A 167 -8.43 15.39 40.68
N ASN A 168 -9.36 15.49 39.72
CA ASN A 168 -9.90 16.76 39.27
C ASN A 168 -10.85 17.41 40.29
N GLN A 169 -11.59 16.63 41.09
CA GLN A 169 -12.47 17.18 42.12
C GLN A 169 -11.64 17.81 43.26
N GLU A 170 -10.63 17.10 43.75
CA GLU A 170 -9.75 17.56 44.83
C GLU A 170 -8.97 18.83 44.47
N PHE A 171 -8.45 18.91 43.24
CA PHE A 171 -7.75 20.09 42.75
C PHE A 171 -8.64 21.34 42.70
N ILE A 172 -9.93 21.17 42.35
CA ILE A 172 -10.87 22.29 42.24
C ILE A 172 -11.25 22.81 43.61
N GLU A 173 -11.58 21.93 44.55
CA GLU A 173 -11.89 22.33 45.93
C GLU A 173 -10.71 23.11 46.53
N THR A 174 -9.48 22.60 46.33
CA THR A 174 -8.26 23.26 46.80
C THR A 174 -8.03 24.62 46.12
N HIS A 175 -8.29 24.73 44.82
CA HIS A 175 -8.10 25.99 44.09
C HIS A 175 -9.17 27.03 44.43
N GLU A 176 -10.43 26.63 44.59
CA GLU A 176 -11.53 27.50 44.98
C GLU A 176 -11.33 28.05 46.39
N GLN A 177 -10.91 27.22 47.34
CA GLN A 177 -10.56 27.65 48.69
C GLN A 177 -9.41 28.68 48.67
N ASN A 178 -8.33 28.40 47.95
CA ASN A 178 -7.19 29.32 47.83
C ASN A 178 -7.54 30.64 47.12
N LEU A 179 -8.45 30.60 46.14
CA LEU A 179 -8.92 31.80 45.45
C LEU A 179 -9.83 32.64 46.36
N LEU A 180 -10.70 31.99 47.14
CA LEU A 180 -11.57 32.63 48.12
C LEU A 180 -10.75 33.33 49.21
N GLU A 181 -9.75 32.65 49.77
CA GLU A 181 -8.75 33.20 50.70
C GLU A 181 -8.10 34.48 50.15
N LYS A 182 -7.57 34.42 48.91
CA LYS A 182 -6.93 35.58 48.26
C LYS A 182 -7.90 36.73 48.02
N LYS A 183 -9.16 36.45 47.68
CA LYS A 183 -10.20 37.48 47.49
C LYS A 183 -10.55 38.15 48.83
N LYS A 184 -10.71 37.37 49.90
CA LYS A 184 -10.94 37.87 51.26
C LYS A 184 -9.79 38.77 51.71
N LEU A 185 -8.54 38.35 51.51
CA LEU A 185 -7.37 39.15 51.86
C LEU A 185 -7.29 40.47 51.07
N LYS A 186 -7.56 40.43 49.76
CA LYS A 186 -7.60 41.64 48.90
C LYS A 186 -8.73 42.60 49.28
N LEU A 187 -9.86 42.09 49.76
CA LEU A 187 -10.95 42.91 50.25
C LEU A 187 -10.58 43.54 51.60
N LYS A 188 -10.05 42.75 52.54
CA LYS A 188 -9.65 43.22 53.87
C LYS A 188 -8.60 44.34 53.81
N ASN A 189 -7.69 44.26 52.84
CA ASN A 189 -6.66 45.28 52.62
C ASN A 189 -7.13 46.45 51.73
N SER A 190 -8.39 46.49 51.32
CA SER A 190 -8.91 47.57 50.48
C SER A 190 -9.22 48.82 51.30
N ARG A 191 -9.03 49.99 50.70
CA ARG A 191 -9.31 51.27 51.37
C ARG A 191 -10.77 51.37 51.78
N GLU A 192 -11.67 50.84 50.95
CA GLU A 192 -13.12 50.82 51.18
C GLU A 192 -13.49 49.96 52.41
N TYR A 193 -12.86 48.80 52.59
CA TYR A 193 -13.08 47.93 53.74
C TYR A 193 -12.49 48.52 55.03
N LEU A 194 -11.25 49.02 54.99
CA LEU A 194 -10.60 49.65 56.14
C LEU A 194 -11.35 50.92 56.60
N ALA A 195 -11.92 51.68 55.66
CA ALA A 195 -12.72 52.85 55.98
C ALA A 195 -14.05 52.48 56.65
N TYR A 196 -14.69 51.39 56.22
CA TYR A 196 -15.89 50.85 56.88
C TYR A 196 -15.58 50.29 58.27
N GLU A 197 -14.49 49.55 58.43
CA GLU A 197 -14.06 49.01 59.73
C GLU A 197 -13.75 50.13 60.73
N LYS A 198 -13.11 51.21 60.26
CA LYS A 198 -12.90 52.42 61.06
C LYS A 198 -14.22 53.11 61.42
N PHE A 199 -15.15 53.23 60.47
CA PHE A 199 -16.49 53.79 60.70
C PHE A 199 -17.28 53.00 61.76
N GLU A 200 -17.30 51.66 61.66
CA GLU A 200 -17.92 50.78 62.66
C GLU A 200 -17.25 50.93 64.03
N SER A 201 -15.92 51.00 64.08
CA SER A 201 -15.17 51.23 65.33
C SER A 201 -15.46 52.61 65.94
N ASP A 202 -15.54 53.66 65.13
CA ASP A 202 -15.84 55.02 65.58
C ASP A 202 -17.28 55.12 66.13
N TYR A 203 -18.24 54.37 65.57
CA TYR A 203 -19.60 54.22 66.13
C TYR A 203 -19.60 53.49 67.47
N GLN A 204 -18.90 52.35 67.57
CA GLN A 204 -18.78 51.58 68.83
C GLN A 204 -18.13 52.41 69.95
N ASN A 205 -17.18 53.28 69.60
CA ASN A 205 -16.55 54.23 70.51
C ASN A 205 -17.38 55.51 70.74
N LYS A 206 -18.64 55.54 70.31
CA LYS A 206 -19.62 56.62 70.51
C LYS A 206 -19.18 57.99 69.98
N LYS A 207 -18.37 58.03 68.90
CA LYS A 207 -17.92 59.31 68.31
C LYS A 207 -19.03 60.05 67.56
N PHE A 208 -20.10 59.35 67.17
CA PHE A 208 -21.29 59.91 66.54
C PHE A 208 -22.54 59.08 66.90
N GLY A 209 -23.72 59.69 66.77
CA GLY A 209 -24.99 59.10 67.19
C GLY A 209 -25.64 58.15 66.19
N GLU A 210 -26.66 57.42 66.65
CA GLU A 210 -27.36 56.37 65.90
C GLU A 210 -28.01 56.85 64.60
N LEU A 211 -28.53 58.08 64.59
CA LEU A 211 -29.11 58.70 63.40
C LEU A 211 -28.07 58.84 62.28
N SER A 212 -26.89 59.39 62.60
CA SER A 212 -25.77 59.56 61.66
C SER A 212 -25.20 58.22 61.19
N TYR A 213 -25.17 57.21 62.07
CA TYR A 213 -24.79 55.85 61.70
C TYR A 213 -25.75 55.24 60.67
N SER A 214 -27.06 55.38 60.89
CA SER A 214 -28.09 54.83 59.99
C SER A 214 -28.08 55.46 58.60
N GLU A 215 -27.72 56.75 58.49
CA GLU A 215 -27.64 57.46 57.20
C GLU A 215 -26.36 57.18 56.42
N GLU A 216 -25.23 56.99 57.10
CA GLU A 216 -23.94 56.80 56.45
C GLU A 216 -23.58 55.34 56.16
N LYS A 217 -24.02 54.40 57.00
CA LYS A 217 -23.72 52.97 56.85
C LYS A 217 -24.06 52.42 55.46
N PRO A 218 -25.23 52.71 54.85
CA PRO A 218 -25.54 52.21 53.51
C PRO A 218 -24.55 52.69 52.44
N LYS A 219 -23.99 53.90 52.59
CA LYS A 219 -23.02 54.48 51.64
C LYS A 219 -21.68 53.76 51.70
N PHE A 220 -21.25 53.30 52.88
CA PHE A 220 -20.03 52.49 53.02
C PHE A 220 -20.25 51.05 52.53
N GLU A 221 -21.40 50.45 52.84
CA GLU A 221 -21.75 49.12 52.35
C GLU A 221 -21.84 49.08 50.81
N GLU A 222 -22.39 50.11 50.17
CA GLU A 222 -22.43 50.21 48.71
C GLU A 222 -21.02 50.28 48.10
N LYS A 223 -20.09 51.02 48.73
CA LYS A 223 -18.68 51.10 48.31
C LYS A 223 -17.97 49.75 48.45
N ILE A 224 -18.20 49.02 49.55
CA ILE A 224 -17.68 47.66 49.73
C ILE A 224 -18.25 46.72 48.68
N ASN A 225 -19.56 46.74 48.43
CA ASN A 225 -20.21 45.88 47.44
C ASN A 225 -19.66 46.11 46.03
N LYS A 226 -19.49 47.38 45.61
CA LYS A 226 -18.81 47.74 44.35
C LYS A 226 -17.38 47.20 44.28
N ARG A 227 -16.66 47.20 45.41
CA ARG A 227 -15.29 46.66 45.49
C ARG A 227 -15.26 45.15 45.39
N VAL A 228 -16.18 44.45 46.06
CA VAL A 228 -16.37 42.99 45.98
C VAL A 228 -16.65 42.58 44.53
N GLU A 229 -17.55 43.27 43.83
CA GLU A 229 -17.83 43.01 42.41
C GLU A 229 -16.58 43.17 41.53
N LYS A 230 -15.78 44.23 41.75
CA LYS A 230 -14.54 44.46 41.00
C LYS A 230 -13.50 43.37 41.24
N ILE A 231 -13.33 42.93 42.49
CA ILE A 231 -12.43 41.82 42.85
C ILE A 231 -12.90 40.51 42.20
N ASN A 232 -14.21 40.26 42.19
CA ASN A 232 -14.80 39.09 41.56
C ASN A 232 -14.60 39.08 40.04
N ARG A 233 -14.74 40.22 39.35
CA ARG A 233 -14.48 40.33 37.91
C ARG A 233 -13.02 40.04 37.54
N LEU A 234 -12.05 40.52 38.33
CA LEU A 234 -10.62 40.32 38.07
C LEU A 234 -10.13 38.88 38.32
N GLY A 235 -10.77 38.15 39.25
CA GLY A 235 -10.45 36.73 39.51
C GLY A 235 -10.69 35.81 38.32
N ASN A 236 -11.67 36.14 37.47
CA ASN A 236 -12.04 35.33 36.30
C ASN A 236 -11.03 35.37 35.13
N PHE A 237 -10.01 36.25 35.19
CA PHE A 237 -8.98 36.38 34.13
C PHE A 237 -7.72 35.55 34.40
N SER A 238 -7.48 35.16 35.66
CA SER A 238 -6.30 34.38 36.08
C SER A 238 -6.41 32.88 35.78
N LEU A 239 -7.62 32.38 35.59
CA LEU A 239 -7.87 30.95 35.42
C LEU A 239 -7.50 30.41 34.03
N SER A 240 -7.46 31.27 33.01
CA SER A 240 -7.11 30.88 31.63
C SER A 240 -5.61 30.60 31.44
N ARG A 241 -4.75 31.04 32.36
CA ARG A 241 -3.29 30.79 32.32
C ARG A 241 -2.86 29.52 33.04
N LEU A 242 -3.65 29.03 34.00
CA LEU A 242 -3.35 27.79 34.74
C LEU A 242 -3.59 26.51 33.92
N THR A 243 -4.46 26.59 32.91
CA THR A 243 -4.79 25.47 32.01
C THR A 243 -3.60 25.03 31.13
N TRP A 244 -2.63 25.91 30.86
CA TRP A 244 -1.42 25.58 30.09
C TRP A 244 -0.38 24.79 30.90
N LYS A 245 -0.27 25.03 32.22
CA LYS A 245 0.74 24.38 33.08
C LYS A 245 0.35 22.95 33.49
N VAL A 246 -0.94 22.62 33.52
CA VAL A 246 -1.42 21.26 33.85
C VAL A 246 -1.37 20.34 32.62
N ALA A 247 -1.54 20.88 31.41
CA ALA A 247 -1.40 20.13 30.16
C ALA A 247 0.03 19.62 29.87
N SER A 248 1.04 20.15 30.57
CA SER A 248 2.45 19.82 30.34
C SER A 248 3.05 18.77 31.27
N LEU A 249 2.31 18.26 32.29
CA LEU A 249 2.97 17.58 33.42
C LEU A 249 3.12 16.06 33.38
N ASP A 250 2.54 15.29 32.45
CA ASP A 250 2.87 13.84 32.36
C ASP A 250 2.75 13.24 30.94
N PHE A 251 2.63 14.08 29.92
CA PHE A 251 2.27 13.66 28.56
C PHE A 251 3.47 13.21 27.70
N TYR A 252 4.70 13.51 28.10
CA TYR A 252 5.87 13.44 27.19
C TYR A 252 6.73 12.16 27.30
N SER A 253 6.67 11.42 28.41
CA SER A 253 7.60 10.30 28.66
C SER A 253 7.09 8.94 28.13
N GLU A 254 5.80 8.64 28.24
CA GLU A 254 5.25 7.34 27.78
C GLU A 254 4.94 7.28 26.27
N GLN A 255 4.58 8.40 25.64
CA GLN A 255 4.33 8.45 24.19
C GLN A 255 5.57 8.03 23.37
N LYS A 256 6.76 8.34 23.88
CA LYS A 256 8.05 8.02 23.25
C LYS A 256 8.45 6.54 23.36
N LYS A 257 7.72 5.70 24.10
CA LYS A 257 8.00 4.25 24.18
C LYS A 257 7.03 3.41 23.35
N ILE A 258 5.75 3.78 23.29
CA ILE A 258 4.70 3.00 22.59
C ILE A 258 4.62 3.37 21.10
N LYS A 259 4.71 4.67 20.77
CA LYS A 259 4.76 5.13 19.37
C LYS A 259 6.00 4.57 18.67
N THR A 260 7.12 4.49 19.38
CA THR A 260 8.38 3.96 18.86
C THR A 260 8.26 2.48 18.49
N LYS A 261 7.50 1.66 19.21
CA LYS A 261 7.39 0.21 18.89
C LYS A 261 6.51 -0.08 17.66
N ASN A 262 5.40 0.63 17.49
CA ASN A 262 4.52 0.46 16.32
C ASN A 262 5.05 1.22 15.09
N THR A 263 5.66 2.39 15.27
CA THR A 263 6.38 3.07 14.18
C THR A 263 7.65 2.30 13.81
N LEU A 264 8.38 1.65 14.73
CA LEU A 264 9.50 0.76 14.39
C LEU A 264 9.05 -0.46 13.58
N LEU A 265 7.88 -1.05 13.86
CA LEU A 265 7.35 -2.19 13.11
C LEU A 265 6.84 -1.80 11.71
N SER A 266 6.25 -0.61 11.54
CA SER A 266 5.89 -0.07 10.21
C SER A 266 7.10 0.47 9.44
N ILE A 267 8.06 1.08 10.15
CA ILE A 267 9.39 1.41 9.64
C ILE A 267 10.11 0.12 9.28
N LEU A 268 9.97 -1.01 9.97
CA LEU A 268 10.60 -2.30 9.62
C LEU A 268 10.19 -2.85 8.25
N ASP A 269 9.01 -2.51 7.73
CA ASP A 269 8.61 -2.89 6.37
C ASP A 269 9.04 -1.86 5.29
N GLN A 270 9.19 -0.57 5.62
CA GLN A 270 9.77 0.46 4.72
C GLN A 270 11.31 0.58 4.80
N SER A 271 11.90 0.12 5.91
CA SER A 271 13.33 0.20 6.21
C SER A 271 14.11 -0.92 5.55
N LYS A 272 13.49 -2.02 5.12
CA LYS A 272 14.20 -3.03 4.33
C LYS A 272 14.81 -2.44 3.06
N LEU A 273 14.04 -1.61 2.34
CA LEU A 273 14.55 -0.91 1.15
C LEU A 273 15.58 0.16 1.52
N LEU A 274 15.35 0.91 2.59
CA LEU A 274 16.32 1.91 3.06
C LEU A 274 17.63 1.28 3.55
N ILE A 275 17.58 0.10 4.17
CA ILE A 275 18.75 -0.69 4.59
C ILE A 275 19.49 -1.20 3.35
N ILE A 276 18.78 -1.72 2.34
CA ILE A 276 19.39 -2.12 1.07
C ILE A 276 20.07 -0.93 0.40
N ILE A 277 19.39 0.22 0.31
CA ILE A 277 19.97 1.47 -0.22
C ILE A 277 21.20 1.88 0.58
N LEU A 278 21.12 1.85 1.91
CA LEU A 278 22.20 2.26 2.79
C LEU A 278 23.43 1.36 2.62
N ILE A 279 23.24 0.04 2.55
CA ILE A 279 24.32 -0.92 2.31
C ILE A 279 24.96 -0.65 0.94
N ILE A 280 24.16 -0.50 -0.12
CA ILE A 280 24.68 -0.21 -1.47
C ILE A 280 25.44 1.11 -1.48
N ALA A 281 24.89 2.16 -0.87
CA ALA A 281 25.50 3.49 -0.83
C ALA A 281 26.82 3.49 -0.03
N ILE A 282 26.89 2.75 1.08
CA ILE A 282 28.12 2.58 1.85
C ILE A 282 29.18 1.85 1.02
N VAL A 283 28.84 0.69 0.43
CA VAL A 283 29.77 -0.10 -0.38
C VAL A 283 30.27 0.71 -1.58
N ALA A 284 29.36 1.37 -2.31
CA ALA A 284 29.71 2.20 -3.46
C ALA A 284 30.54 3.43 -3.07
N GLY A 285 30.22 4.05 -1.93
CA GLY A 285 30.95 5.18 -1.38
C GLY A 285 32.38 4.85 -0.96
N PHE A 286 32.59 3.69 -0.34
CA PHE A 286 33.95 3.20 -0.05
C PHE A 286 34.70 2.77 -1.30
N SER A 287 34.00 2.23 -2.30
CA SER A 287 34.63 1.78 -3.55
C SER A 287 35.01 2.96 -4.46
N ASN A 288 34.24 4.05 -4.41
CA ASN A 288 34.45 5.19 -5.28
C ASN A 288 34.09 6.51 -4.57
N GLN A 289 35.12 7.31 -4.27
CA GLN A 289 35.00 8.62 -3.62
C GLN A 289 34.05 9.60 -4.34
N TYR A 290 33.85 9.44 -5.65
CA TYR A 290 32.96 10.30 -6.43
C TYR A 290 31.48 9.95 -6.27
N PHE A 291 31.14 8.83 -5.61
CA PHE A 291 29.77 8.37 -5.45
C PHE A 291 28.90 9.39 -4.71
N PHE A 292 29.44 10.03 -3.66
CA PHE A 292 28.73 11.04 -2.88
C PHE A 292 28.81 12.46 -3.46
N THR A 293 29.38 12.65 -4.65
CA THR A 293 29.43 13.98 -5.27
C THR A 293 28.06 14.40 -5.79
N GLN A 294 27.78 15.71 -5.73
CA GLN A 294 26.53 16.29 -6.22
C GLN A 294 26.26 15.90 -7.68
N ARG A 295 27.30 15.87 -8.52
CA ARG A 295 27.19 15.50 -9.95
C ARG A 295 26.69 14.07 -10.12
N THR A 296 27.24 13.12 -9.39
CA THR A 296 26.81 11.71 -9.45
C THR A 296 25.35 11.57 -9.03
N TRP A 297 24.94 12.22 -7.95
CA TRP A 297 23.55 12.16 -7.46
C TRP A 297 22.56 12.82 -8.40
N ILE A 298 22.92 13.95 -9.02
CA ILE A 298 22.09 14.57 -10.06
C ILE A 298 21.95 13.62 -11.24
N ASN A 299 23.05 13.07 -11.76
CA ASN A 299 23.02 12.12 -12.88
C ASN A 299 22.21 10.85 -12.55
N LEU A 300 22.32 10.35 -11.32
CA LEU A 300 21.58 9.19 -10.84
C LEU A 300 20.07 9.42 -10.89
N LEU A 301 19.63 10.58 -10.41
CA LEU A 301 18.21 10.96 -10.37
C LEU A 301 17.65 11.31 -11.74
N THR A 302 18.47 11.73 -12.70
CA THR A 302 18.02 12.22 -14.01
C THR A 302 18.14 11.16 -15.12
N ASN A 303 19.12 10.27 -15.06
CA ASN A 303 19.39 9.31 -16.13
C ASN A 303 18.38 8.17 -16.24
N ASN A 304 17.52 7.96 -15.24
CA ASN A 304 16.58 6.83 -15.17
C ASN A 304 15.11 7.28 -15.11
N LEU A 305 14.81 8.53 -15.47
CA LEU A 305 13.45 9.08 -15.37
C LEU A 305 12.47 8.45 -16.36
N ASP A 306 12.96 7.93 -17.49
CA ASP A 306 12.20 7.12 -18.44
C ASP A 306 11.64 5.85 -17.77
N LEU A 307 12.47 5.14 -17.00
CA LEU A 307 12.06 3.98 -16.21
C LEU A 307 11.02 4.35 -15.14
N LEU A 308 11.15 5.52 -14.50
CA LEU A 308 10.20 5.97 -13.48
C LEU A 308 8.79 6.13 -14.07
N LEU A 309 8.67 6.75 -15.24
CA LEU A 309 7.39 6.98 -15.90
C LEU A 309 6.75 5.66 -16.35
N VAL A 310 7.54 4.76 -16.93
CA VAL A 310 7.08 3.41 -17.28
C VAL A 310 6.64 2.64 -16.01
N ALA A 311 7.40 2.73 -14.92
CA ALA A 311 7.06 2.08 -13.65
C ALA A 311 5.78 2.65 -13.04
N PHE A 312 5.49 3.95 -13.19
CA PHE A 312 4.20 4.52 -12.79
C PHE A 312 3.04 3.96 -13.61
N GLY A 313 3.18 3.83 -14.94
CA GLY A 313 2.19 3.17 -15.79
C GLY A 313 1.94 1.72 -15.36
N MET A 314 3.02 0.97 -15.17
CA MET A 314 3.00 -0.41 -14.66
C MET A 314 2.34 -0.50 -13.28
N THR A 315 2.55 0.49 -12.41
CA THR A 315 1.92 0.53 -11.08
C THR A 315 0.41 0.54 -11.19
N LEU A 316 -0.15 1.36 -12.08
CA LEU A 316 -1.60 1.44 -12.26
C LEU A 316 -2.15 0.09 -12.75
N ILE A 317 -1.49 -0.54 -13.72
CA ILE A 317 -1.87 -1.85 -14.26
C ILE A 317 -1.84 -2.92 -13.16
N ILE A 318 -0.73 -3.01 -12.42
CA ILE A 318 -0.56 -3.96 -11.32
C ILE A 318 -1.59 -3.72 -10.22
N LEU A 319 -1.94 -2.47 -9.93
CA LEU A 319 -2.97 -2.17 -8.93
C LEU A 319 -4.33 -2.76 -9.30
N THR A 320 -4.65 -2.93 -10.59
CA THR A 320 -5.87 -3.62 -11.05
C THR A 320 -5.74 -5.14 -11.17
N GLY A 321 -4.56 -5.70 -10.85
CA GLY A 321 -4.25 -7.13 -10.95
C GLY A 321 -3.75 -7.59 -12.33
N GLY A 322 -3.40 -6.65 -13.22
CA GLY A 322 -2.78 -6.92 -14.51
C GLY A 322 -1.25 -6.86 -14.47
N ILE A 323 -0.59 -7.37 -15.52
CA ILE A 323 0.83 -7.16 -15.80
C ILE A 323 0.96 -6.89 -17.30
N ASP A 324 1.77 -5.91 -17.67
CA ASP A 324 1.96 -5.51 -19.07
C ASP A 324 3.43 -5.65 -19.49
N LEU A 325 3.73 -6.71 -20.24
CA LEU A 325 5.07 -6.94 -20.77
C LEU A 325 5.41 -6.09 -21.99
N SER A 326 4.41 -5.43 -22.61
CA SER A 326 4.63 -4.70 -23.86
C SER A 326 5.24 -3.32 -23.66
N VAL A 327 5.29 -2.80 -22.42
CA VAL A 327 5.65 -1.40 -22.13
C VAL A 327 7.01 -0.97 -22.69
N GLY A 328 8.02 -1.85 -22.70
CA GLY A 328 9.33 -1.57 -23.28
C GLY A 328 9.30 -1.48 -24.80
N SER A 329 8.53 -2.35 -25.46
CA SER A 329 8.34 -2.33 -26.92
C SER A 329 7.44 -1.18 -27.38
N LEU A 330 6.46 -0.80 -26.55
CA LEU A 330 5.60 0.36 -26.78
C LEU A 330 6.38 1.67 -26.63
N LEU A 331 7.30 1.76 -25.67
CA LEU A 331 8.24 2.88 -25.55
C LEU A 331 9.06 3.04 -26.82
N ALA A 332 9.65 1.93 -27.29
CA ALA A 332 10.48 1.92 -28.50
C ALA A 332 9.67 2.35 -29.73
N PHE A 333 8.50 1.75 -29.95
CA PHE A 333 7.66 2.00 -31.11
C PHE A 333 7.11 3.43 -31.13
N SER A 334 6.57 3.93 -30.01
CA SER A 334 6.06 5.30 -29.94
C SER A 334 7.18 6.35 -30.04
N GLY A 335 8.38 6.06 -29.52
CA GLY A 335 9.58 6.88 -29.74
C GLY A 335 10.04 6.88 -31.20
N ALA A 336 9.97 5.73 -31.89
CA ALA A 336 10.29 5.62 -33.30
C ALA A 336 9.31 6.38 -34.19
N VAL A 337 8.01 6.32 -33.90
CA VAL A 337 7.00 7.15 -34.58
C VAL A 337 7.32 8.64 -34.41
N LEU A 338 7.68 9.07 -33.21
CA LEU A 338 8.07 10.46 -32.94
C LEU A 338 9.29 10.87 -33.78
N VAL A 339 10.36 10.07 -33.74
CA VAL A 339 11.60 10.38 -34.46
C VAL A 339 11.38 10.36 -35.97
N LYS A 340 10.63 9.39 -36.52
CA LYS A 340 10.34 9.29 -37.96
C LYS A 340 9.50 10.45 -38.49
N LEU A 341 8.53 10.92 -37.69
CA LEU A 341 7.77 12.12 -38.05
C LEU A 341 8.66 13.37 -38.05
N LEU A 342 9.54 13.51 -37.06
CA LEU A 342 10.49 14.63 -37.03
C LEU A 342 11.53 14.55 -38.16
N GLU A 343 11.96 13.35 -38.54
CA GLU A 343 12.87 13.09 -39.68
C GLU A 343 12.20 13.44 -41.01
N SER A 344 10.89 13.28 -41.10
CA SER A 344 10.08 13.67 -42.26
C SER A 344 9.63 15.14 -42.20
N ASP A 345 10.33 15.98 -41.42
CA ASP A 345 10.09 17.42 -41.24
C ASP A 345 8.67 17.82 -40.78
N TYR A 346 7.91 16.91 -40.15
CA TYR A 346 6.64 17.28 -39.53
C TYR A 346 6.85 18.18 -38.30
N ASN A 347 5.90 19.08 -38.06
CA ASN A 347 5.91 19.96 -36.89
C ASN A 347 5.93 19.14 -35.58
N ILE A 348 6.77 19.55 -34.62
CA ILE A 348 6.91 18.92 -33.30
C ILE A 348 5.58 18.69 -32.59
N TYR A 349 4.65 19.65 -32.61
CA TYR A 349 3.37 19.51 -31.91
C TYR A 349 2.54 18.37 -32.52
N LEU A 350 2.53 18.27 -33.84
CA LEU A 350 1.84 17.20 -34.55
C LEU A 350 2.51 15.85 -34.28
N ALA A 351 3.84 15.79 -34.34
CA ALA A 351 4.60 14.58 -34.05
C ALA A 351 4.36 14.07 -32.62
N LEU A 352 4.30 14.97 -31.63
CA LEU A 352 3.99 14.66 -30.24
C LEU A 352 2.57 14.11 -30.08
N ILE A 353 1.57 14.75 -30.70
CA ILE A 353 0.16 14.32 -30.61
C ILE A 353 -0.03 12.95 -31.26
N ILE A 354 0.51 12.73 -32.46
CA ILE A 354 0.37 11.44 -33.17
C ILE A 354 1.05 10.32 -32.38
N SER A 355 2.25 10.57 -31.85
CA SER A 355 3.00 9.56 -31.10
C SER A 355 2.36 9.23 -29.75
N LEU A 356 1.83 10.24 -29.05
CA LEU A 356 1.03 10.04 -27.84
C LEU A 356 -0.26 9.25 -28.14
N ALA A 357 -0.98 9.63 -29.19
CA ALA A 357 -2.19 8.95 -29.62
C ALA A 357 -1.92 7.48 -30.00
N THR A 358 -0.77 7.21 -30.63
CA THR A 358 -0.31 5.85 -30.93
C THR A 358 -0.09 5.04 -29.67
N ALA A 359 0.60 5.59 -28.66
CA ALA A 359 0.80 4.87 -27.40
C ALA A 359 -0.51 4.63 -26.63
N MET A 360 -1.39 5.64 -26.59
CA MET A 360 -2.70 5.53 -25.96
C MET A 360 -3.62 4.55 -26.68
N SER A 361 -3.54 4.43 -28.01
CA SER A 361 -4.37 3.50 -28.79
C SER A 361 -3.99 2.04 -28.50
N PHE A 362 -2.71 1.71 -28.40
CA PHE A 362 -2.28 0.38 -27.96
C PHE A 362 -2.68 0.10 -26.51
N GLY A 363 -2.61 1.11 -25.63
CA GLY A 363 -3.17 1.02 -24.28
C GLY A 363 -4.69 0.74 -24.29
N LEU A 364 -5.44 1.41 -25.17
CA LEU A 364 -6.88 1.21 -25.33
C LEU A 364 -7.21 -0.20 -25.83
N VAL A 365 -6.52 -0.67 -26.87
CA VAL A 365 -6.68 -2.03 -27.42
C VAL A 365 -6.37 -3.08 -26.37
N SER A 366 -5.26 -2.92 -25.64
CA SER A 366 -4.87 -3.82 -24.55
C SER A 366 -5.92 -3.84 -23.46
N GLY A 367 -6.29 -2.67 -22.95
CA GLY A 367 -7.30 -2.52 -21.91
C GLY A 367 -8.65 -3.09 -22.32
N TRP A 368 -9.07 -2.87 -23.56
CA TRP A 368 -10.33 -3.36 -24.10
C TRP A 368 -10.35 -4.88 -24.23
N LEU A 369 -9.33 -5.48 -24.85
CA LEU A 369 -9.24 -6.94 -25.01
C LEU A 369 -9.16 -7.65 -23.65
N ILE A 370 -8.40 -7.09 -22.72
CA ILE A 370 -8.26 -7.66 -21.38
C ILE A 370 -9.58 -7.53 -20.59
N SER A 371 -10.26 -6.38 -20.67
CA SER A 371 -11.43 -6.09 -19.83
C SER A 371 -12.75 -6.62 -20.40
N TYR A 372 -12.92 -6.59 -21.71
CA TYR A 372 -14.17 -6.97 -22.39
C TYR A 372 -14.11 -8.38 -22.96
N VAL A 373 -13.01 -8.73 -23.65
CA VAL A 373 -12.81 -10.07 -24.23
C VAL A 373 -12.30 -11.06 -23.17
N LYS A 374 -11.83 -10.57 -22.01
CA LYS A 374 -11.34 -11.38 -20.88
C LYS A 374 -10.09 -12.20 -21.20
N LEU A 375 -9.23 -11.66 -22.07
CA LEU A 375 -7.91 -12.24 -22.28
C LEU A 375 -7.04 -12.11 -21.03
N GLN A 376 -6.20 -13.10 -20.77
CA GLN A 376 -5.23 -13.02 -19.68
C GLN A 376 -4.22 -11.90 -19.97
N PRO A 377 -4.05 -10.89 -19.09
CA PRO A 377 -3.20 -9.72 -19.33
C PRO A 377 -1.78 -10.04 -19.80
N PHE A 378 -1.15 -11.00 -19.11
CA PHE A 378 0.22 -11.42 -19.38
C PHE A 378 0.38 -11.99 -20.80
N ILE A 379 -0.57 -12.82 -21.25
CA ILE A 379 -0.47 -13.47 -22.56
C ILE A 379 -0.62 -12.43 -23.67
N PHE A 380 -1.66 -11.59 -23.57
CA PHE A 380 -1.90 -10.58 -24.60
C PHE A 380 -0.76 -9.57 -24.70
N THR A 381 -0.24 -9.10 -23.57
CA THR A 381 0.84 -8.11 -23.56
C THR A 381 2.18 -8.71 -24.00
N LEU A 382 2.42 -10.01 -23.80
CA LEU A 382 3.55 -10.71 -24.41
C LEU A 382 3.43 -10.74 -25.94
N VAL A 383 2.26 -11.08 -26.48
CA VAL A 383 2.03 -11.03 -27.94
C VAL A 383 2.24 -9.62 -28.48
N LEU A 384 1.66 -8.62 -27.81
CA LEU A 384 1.82 -7.22 -28.20
C LEU A 384 3.27 -6.77 -28.16
N MET A 385 4.05 -7.21 -27.16
CA MET A 385 5.49 -6.96 -27.09
C MET A 385 6.21 -7.44 -28.37
N ILE A 386 5.95 -8.68 -28.80
CA ILE A 386 6.57 -9.25 -30.01
C ILE A 386 6.16 -8.47 -31.26
N VAL A 387 4.87 -8.17 -31.40
CA VAL A 387 4.33 -7.42 -32.54
C VAL A 387 4.95 -6.02 -32.62
N LEU A 388 4.96 -5.28 -31.52
CA LEU A 388 5.52 -3.93 -31.49
C LEU A 388 7.04 -3.93 -31.71
N ARG A 389 7.75 -4.95 -31.22
CA ARG A 389 9.20 -5.09 -31.48
C ARG A 389 9.49 -5.30 -32.97
N GLY A 390 8.71 -6.17 -33.62
CA GLY A 390 8.78 -6.40 -35.07
C GLY A 390 8.42 -5.13 -35.85
N ALA A 391 7.29 -4.51 -35.53
CA ALA A 391 6.85 -3.26 -36.17
C ALA A 391 7.87 -2.12 -36.01
N ASN A 392 8.48 -1.99 -34.83
CA ASN A 392 9.55 -1.02 -34.58
C ASN A 392 10.78 -1.30 -35.45
N SER A 393 11.16 -2.57 -35.62
CA SER A 393 12.30 -2.96 -36.45
C SER A 393 12.05 -2.66 -37.93
N ILE A 394 10.82 -2.85 -38.42
CA ILE A 394 10.42 -2.47 -39.77
C ILE A 394 10.45 -0.95 -39.93
N LEU A 395 9.83 -0.22 -39.01
CA LEU A 395 9.74 1.25 -39.05
C LEU A 395 11.13 1.93 -39.06
N LEU A 396 12.09 1.36 -38.33
CA LEU A 396 13.45 1.87 -38.23
C LEU A 396 14.42 1.22 -39.22
N ASN A 397 13.96 0.37 -40.15
CA ASN A 397 14.83 -0.39 -41.07
C ASN A 397 15.95 -1.17 -40.34
N SER A 398 15.67 -1.67 -39.14
CA SER A 398 16.61 -2.36 -38.25
C SER A 398 17.87 -1.56 -37.85
N THR A 399 17.91 -0.25 -38.08
CA THR A 399 19.02 0.63 -37.72
C THR A 399 18.60 1.68 -36.69
N ALA A 400 19.58 2.24 -35.97
CA ALA A 400 19.30 3.37 -35.08
C ALA A 400 19.01 4.62 -35.93
N THR A 401 17.93 5.33 -35.62
CA THR A 401 17.60 6.62 -36.24
C THR A 401 17.92 7.74 -35.26
N LEU A 402 18.73 8.70 -35.71
CA LEU A 402 19.11 9.88 -34.93
C LEU A 402 17.96 10.90 -34.92
N LEU A 403 17.86 11.66 -33.84
CA LEU A 403 16.98 12.81 -33.80
C LEU A 403 17.54 13.89 -34.75
N PRO A 404 16.78 14.34 -35.78
CA PRO A 404 17.31 15.19 -36.85
C PRO A 404 17.65 16.61 -36.37
N ASN A 405 16.96 17.10 -35.34
CA ASN A 405 17.11 18.47 -34.84
C ASN A 405 17.23 18.50 -33.31
N ASN A 406 17.78 19.59 -32.76
CA ASN A 406 17.88 19.82 -31.32
C ASN A 406 16.53 20.17 -30.65
N THR A 407 15.41 19.91 -31.31
CA THR A 407 14.05 20.29 -30.92
C THR A 407 13.61 19.69 -29.60
N LEU A 408 14.11 18.52 -29.21
CA LEU A 408 13.82 17.89 -27.92
C LEU A 408 14.92 18.09 -26.87
N GLN A 409 16.04 18.76 -27.21
CA GLN A 409 17.15 18.94 -26.27
C GLN A 409 16.81 19.86 -25.10
N PHE A 410 15.83 20.75 -25.24
CA PHE A 410 15.38 21.62 -24.13
C PHE A 410 14.96 20.81 -22.89
N LEU A 411 14.47 19.58 -23.09
CA LEU A 411 14.05 18.68 -22.00
C LEU A 411 15.22 18.22 -21.13
N VAL A 412 16.43 18.14 -21.70
CA VAL A 412 17.65 17.71 -21.00
C VAL A 412 18.52 18.91 -20.62
N ARG A 413 18.16 20.13 -21.03
CA ARG A 413 18.85 21.35 -20.60
C ARG A 413 18.59 21.61 -19.11
N PRO A 414 19.63 22.01 -18.34
CA PRO A 414 19.46 22.44 -16.96
C PRO A 414 18.51 23.63 -16.83
N LEU A 415 17.65 23.62 -15.80
CA LEU A 415 16.73 24.72 -15.48
C LEU A 415 17.13 25.43 -14.18
N LEU A 416 17.14 24.67 -13.08
CA LEU A 416 17.36 25.17 -11.71
C LEU A 416 18.52 24.37 -11.11
N GLY A 417 19.67 25.01 -10.98
CA GLY A 417 20.94 24.31 -10.79
C GLY A 417 21.25 23.39 -11.98
N ASN A 418 22.11 22.38 -11.78
CA ASN A 418 22.46 21.40 -12.82
C ASN A 418 21.36 20.35 -13.06
N ILE A 419 20.08 20.64 -12.72
CA ILE A 419 18.96 19.70 -12.82
C ILE A 419 18.12 20.01 -14.09
N PRO A 420 17.90 19.03 -14.97
CA PRO A 420 17.18 19.20 -16.24
C PRO A 420 15.66 19.27 -16.09
N TRP A 421 14.98 19.80 -17.11
CA TRP A 421 13.51 19.88 -17.18
C TRP A 421 12.79 18.54 -16.99
N THR A 422 13.36 17.45 -17.50
CA THR A 422 12.82 16.09 -17.33
C THR A 422 12.55 15.72 -15.86
N PHE A 423 13.40 16.16 -14.93
CA PHE A 423 13.21 15.90 -13.50
C PHE A 423 11.97 16.61 -12.95
N PHE A 424 11.77 17.88 -13.29
CA PHE A 424 10.61 18.65 -12.84
C PHE A 424 9.31 18.11 -13.43
N ILE A 425 9.32 17.71 -14.70
CA ILE A 425 8.17 17.08 -15.36
C ILE A 425 7.85 15.74 -14.68
N ALA A 426 8.85 14.90 -14.37
CA ALA A 426 8.64 13.65 -13.64
C ALA A 426 8.04 13.87 -12.24
N ILE A 427 8.53 14.87 -11.49
CA ILE A 427 7.96 15.23 -10.19
C ILE A 427 6.52 15.72 -10.33
N ALA A 428 6.23 16.57 -11.31
CA ALA A 428 4.87 17.04 -11.56
C ALA A 428 3.91 15.87 -11.85
N ILE A 429 4.33 14.91 -12.68
CA ILE A 429 3.58 13.68 -12.96
C ILE A 429 3.42 12.83 -11.70
N TYR A 430 4.47 12.68 -10.89
CA TYR A 430 4.38 11.97 -9.61
C TYR A 430 3.33 12.63 -8.68
N ILE A 431 3.38 13.95 -8.51
CA ILE A 431 2.43 14.69 -7.66
C ILE A 431 1.01 14.52 -8.20
N PHE A 432 0.81 14.66 -9.51
CA PHE A 432 -0.47 14.45 -10.15
C PHE A 432 -1.02 13.05 -9.89
N LEU A 433 -0.23 12.00 -10.13
CA LEU A 433 -0.63 10.62 -9.89
C LEU A 433 -0.86 10.34 -8.41
N PHE A 434 -0.05 10.91 -7.51
CA PHE A 434 -0.23 10.78 -6.07
C PHE A 434 -1.58 11.34 -5.63
N ILE A 435 -1.93 12.54 -6.09
CA ILE A 435 -3.22 13.19 -5.83
C ILE A 435 -4.37 12.36 -6.41
N LEU A 436 -4.25 11.95 -7.67
CA LEU A 436 -5.25 11.15 -8.39
C LEU A 436 -5.53 9.82 -7.67
N MET A 437 -4.48 9.16 -7.18
CA MET A 437 -4.59 7.86 -6.54
C MET A 437 -5.03 7.96 -5.07
N LYS A 438 -4.63 9.01 -4.35
CA LYS A 438 -4.90 9.15 -2.91
C LYS A 438 -6.23 9.83 -2.61
N TRP A 439 -6.60 10.85 -3.38
CA TRP A 439 -7.73 11.74 -3.02
C TRP A 439 -8.93 11.63 -3.97
N TYR A 440 -8.71 11.30 -5.25
CA TYR A 440 -9.79 11.23 -6.24
C TYR A 440 -10.58 9.90 -6.23
N LYS A 441 -11.83 9.97 -6.73
CA LYS A 441 -12.72 8.80 -6.91
C LYS A 441 -12.08 7.72 -7.79
N TYR A 442 -11.38 8.15 -8.85
CA TYR A 442 -10.69 7.25 -9.78
C TYR A 442 -9.71 6.32 -9.06
N GLY A 443 -8.83 6.85 -8.21
CA GLY A 443 -7.90 6.05 -7.41
C GLY A 443 -8.61 5.00 -6.55
N ARG A 444 -9.68 5.39 -5.84
CA ARG A 444 -10.48 4.46 -5.03
C ARG A 444 -11.07 3.31 -5.87
N HIS A 445 -11.56 3.61 -7.07
CA HIS A 445 -12.05 2.57 -7.98
C HIS A 445 -10.94 1.63 -8.46
N VAL A 446 -9.75 2.16 -8.78
CA VAL A 446 -8.60 1.33 -9.17
C VAL A 446 -8.21 0.36 -8.04
N TYR A 447 -8.10 0.83 -6.79
CA TYR A 447 -7.80 -0.04 -5.64
C TYR A 447 -8.92 -1.05 -5.36
N ALA A 448 -10.19 -0.64 -5.47
CA ALA A 448 -11.33 -1.54 -5.26
C ALA A 448 -11.37 -2.67 -6.29
N VAL A 449 -11.21 -2.33 -7.58
CA VAL A 449 -11.16 -3.30 -8.69
C VAL A 449 -10.04 -4.31 -8.45
N GLY A 450 -8.84 -3.86 -8.09
CA GLY A 450 -7.73 -4.75 -7.78
C GLY A 450 -7.89 -5.60 -6.52
N GLY A 451 -8.64 -5.12 -5.52
CA GLY A 451 -8.92 -5.89 -4.31
C GLY A 451 -9.92 -7.02 -4.55
N ASN A 452 -11.02 -6.71 -5.23
CA ASN A 452 -12.03 -7.68 -5.64
C ASN A 452 -12.88 -7.13 -6.80
N THR A 453 -12.62 -7.62 -8.01
CA THR A 453 -13.31 -7.19 -9.24
C THR A 453 -14.81 -7.49 -9.19
N LYS A 454 -15.21 -8.67 -8.68
CA LYS A 454 -16.62 -9.09 -8.61
C LYS A 454 -17.40 -8.23 -7.61
N ALA A 455 -16.87 -8.03 -6.41
CA ALA A 455 -17.51 -7.20 -5.39
C ALA A 455 -17.62 -5.74 -5.87
N SER A 456 -16.58 -5.21 -6.50
CA SER A 456 -16.59 -3.86 -7.07
C SER A 456 -17.69 -3.68 -8.12
N HIS A 457 -17.91 -4.68 -8.97
CA HIS A 457 -18.97 -4.65 -9.97
C HIS A 457 -20.36 -4.63 -9.33
N LEU A 458 -20.59 -5.45 -8.31
CA LEU A 458 -21.85 -5.47 -7.55
C LEU A 458 -22.09 -4.15 -6.79
N SER A 459 -21.02 -3.44 -6.40
CA SER A 459 -21.10 -2.09 -5.82
C SER A 459 -21.26 -0.96 -6.86
N GLY A 460 -21.58 -1.28 -8.12
CA GLY A 460 -21.86 -0.28 -9.16
C GLY A 460 -20.64 0.33 -9.84
N ILE A 461 -19.42 -0.15 -9.56
CA ILE A 461 -18.21 0.33 -10.24
C ILE A 461 -18.15 -0.29 -11.64
N LYS A 462 -17.96 0.55 -12.67
CA LYS A 462 -17.73 0.11 -14.06
C LYS A 462 -16.32 -0.49 -14.21
N THR A 463 -16.12 -1.68 -13.65
CA THR A 463 -14.82 -2.36 -13.55
C THR A 463 -14.09 -2.44 -14.89
N LYS A 464 -14.81 -2.79 -15.97
CA LYS A 464 -14.24 -2.87 -17.33
C LYS A 464 -13.67 -1.53 -17.82
N MET A 465 -14.37 -0.43 -17.55
CA MET A 465 -13.88 0.91 -17.93
C MET A 465 -12.68 1.33 -17.11
N VAL A 466 -12.68 1.04 -15.79
CA VAL A 466 -11.54 1.33 -14.91
C VAL A 466 -10.30 0.55 -15.33
N SER A 467 -10.44 -0.74 -15.61
CA SER A 467 -9.34 -1.55 -16.12
C SER A 467 -8.85 -1.03 -17.48
N THR A 468 -9.75 -0.69 -18.40
CA THR A 468 -9.37 -0.15 -19.72
C THR A 468 -8.63 1.20 -19.59
N SER A 469 -9.13 2.12 -18.78
CA SER A 469 -8.52 3.44 -18.61
C SER A 469 -7.12 3.36 -18.01
N VAL A 470 -6.87 2.40 -17.12
CA VAL A 470 -5.54 2.16 -16.55
C VAL A 470 -4.50 1.82 -17.61
N TYR A 471 -4.83 0.99 -18.61
CA TYR A 471 -3.92 0.70 -19.73
C TYR A 471 -3.72 1.92 -20.64
N VAL A 472 -4.75 2.74 -20.87
CA VAL A 472 -4.62 4.00 -21.63
C VAL A 472 -3.70 4.99 -20.91
N PHE A 473 -3.87 5.18 -19.60
CA PHE A 473 -2.97 6.01 -18.78
C PHE A 473 -1.54 5.47 -18.79
N SER A 474 -1.37 4.15 -18.74
CA SER A 474 -0.06 3.52 -18.87
C SER A 474 0.59 3.84 -20.22
N GLY A 475 -0.15 3.71 -21.34
CA GLY A 475 0.34 4.07 -22.67
C GLY A 475 0.78 5.53 -22.75
N ALA A 476 0.01 6.46 -22.17
CA ALA A 476 0.40 7.87 -22.09
C ALA A 476 1.70 8.07 -21.30
N LEU A 477 1.84 7.44 -20.12
CA LEU A 477 3.05 7.52 -19.30
C LEU A 477 4.28 6.89 -19.98
N VAL A 478 4.08 5.77 -20.68
CA VAL A 478 5.11 5.11 -21.49
C VAL A 478 5.60 6.03 -22.60
N PHE A 479 4.71 6.77 -23.27
CA PHE A 479 5.12 7.76 -24.27
C PHE A 479 5.92 8.92 -23.67
N VAL A 480 5.53 9.46 -22.51
CA VAL A 480 6.36 10.49 -21.85
C VAL A 480 7.73 9.91 -21.48
N GLY A 481 7.79 8.64 -21.08
CA GLY A 481 9.05 7.89 -20.91
C GLY A 481 9.85 7.78 -22.21
N ALA A 482 9.20 7.50 -23.35
CA ALA A 482 9.82 7.46 -24.68
C ALA A 482 10.43 8.80 -25.07
N LEU A 483 9.70 9.90 -24.81
CA LEU A 483 10.16 11.25 -25.03
C LEU A 483 11.42 11.55 -24.21
N PHE A 484 11.46 11.16 -22.93
CA PHE A 484 12.65 11.31 -22.10
C PHE A 484 13.82 10.46 -22.60
N TYR A 485 13.54 9.24 -23.03
CA TYR A 485 14.53 8.31 -23.56
C TYR A 485 15.17 8.86 -24.85
N VAL A 486 14.36 9.31 -25.81
CA VAL A 486 14.81 9.88 -27.09
C VAL A 486 15.57 11.18 -26.87
N SER A 487 15.07 12.08 -26.03
CA SER A 487 15.77 13.33 -25.69
C SER A 487 17.14 13.08 -25.07
N LYS A 488 17.27 12.04 -24.23
CA LYS A 488 18.51 11.68 -23.53
C LYS A 488 19.54 11.07 -24.47
N LEU A 489 19.13 10.16 -25.35
CA LEU A 489 20.04 9.44 -26.25
C LEU A 489 20.20 10.09 -27.63
N ASN A 490 19.44 11.16 -27.92
CA ASN A 490 19.34 11.79 -29.25
C ASN A 490 19.11 10.80 -30.40
N SER A 491 18.51 9.65 -30.09
CA SER A 491 18.36 8.54 -31.02
C SER A 491 17.34 7.53 -30.48
N ILE A 492 16.84 6.70 -31.39
CA ILE A 492 16.02 5.52 -31.07
C ILE A 492 16.48 4.36 -31.94
N ALA A 493 16.52 3.15 -31.37
CA ALA A 493 16.95 1.94 -32.04
C ALA A 493 15.89 0.83 -31.89
N PRO A 494 15.93 -0.22 -32.74
CA PRO A 494 15.02 -1.38 -32.60
C PRO A 494 15.08 -2.04 -31.22
N THR A 495 16.26 -2.01 -30.59
CA THR A 495 16.56 -2.57 -29.26
C THR A 495 16.25 -1.61 -28.10
N SER A 496 15.82 -0.38 -28.38
CA SER A 496 15.46 0.58 -27.34
C SER A 496 14.36 0.02 -26.45
N GLY A 497 14.46 0.28 -25.14
CA GLY A 497 13.51 -0.22 -24.16
C GLY A 497 13.51 -1.74 -23.94
N ASN A 498 14.52 -2.49 -24.40
CA ASN A 498 14.69 -3.89 -24.01
C ASN A 498 14.82 -4.03 -22.48
N SER A 499 14.12 -5.00 -21.89
CA SER A 499 14.11 -5.27 -20.44
C SER A 499 13.48 -4.18 -19.57
N LEU A 500 12.98 -3.07 -20.15
CA LEU A 500 12.33 -2.01 -19.37
C LEU A 500 11.06 -2.52 -18.68
N GLU A 501 10.35 -3.47 -19.28
CA GLU A 501 9.21 -4.13 -18.66
C GLU A 501 9.57 -4.86 -17.37
N LEU A 502 10.72 -5.57 -17.35
CA LEU A 502 11.19 -6.29 -16.17
C LEU A 502 11.69 -5.32 -15.10
N ASP A 503 12.46 -4.29 -15.49
CA ASP A 503 12.94 -3.25 -14.57
C ASP A 503 11.77 -2.44 -13.99
N ALA A 504 10.72 -2.17 -14.76
CA ALA A 504 9.53 -1.49 -14.26
C ALA A 504 8.76 -2.35 -13.24
N ILE A 505 8.56 -3.64 -13.53
CA ILE A 505 7.98 -4.58 -12.56
C ILE A 505 8.85 -4.66 -11.31
N ALA A 506 10.17 -4.66 -11.46
CA ALA A 506 11.13 -4.63 -10.35
C ALA A 506 10.90 -3.42 -9.46
N CYS A 507 10.83 -2.20 -10.02
CA CYS A 507 10.60 -0.99 -9.24
C CYS A 507 9.26 -1.05 -8.47
N VAL A 508 8.20 -1.54 -9.10
CA VAL A 508 6.86 -1.66 -8.47
C VAL A 508 6.87 -2.71 -7.34
N ALA A 509 7.47 -3.87 -7.59
CA ALA A 509 7.56 -4.98 -6.65
C ALA A 509 8.49 -4.65 -5.47
N LEU A 510 9.69 -4.12 -5.75
CA LEU A 510 10.65 -3.64 -4.75
C LEU A 510 10.00 -2.58 -3.86
N GLY A 511 9.26 -1.65 -4.45
CA GLY A 511 8.50 -0.65 -3.71
C GLY A 511 7.44 -1.22 -2.75
N GLY A 512 7.05 -2.49 -2.90
CA GLY A 512 6.06 -3.15 -2.05
C GLY A 512 4.62 -2.89 -2.50
N THR A 513 4.41 -2.66 -3.79
CA THR A 513 3.08 -2.77 -4.42
C THR A 513 2.78 -4.24 -4.68
N SER A 514 1.59 -4.70 -4.32
CA SER A 514 1.20 -6.10 -4.41
C SER A 514 0.96 -6.48 -5.87
N LEU A 515 1.70 -7.47 -6.38
CA LEU A 515 1.50 -8.01 -7.73
C LEU A 515 0.10 -8.63 -7.96
N LEU A 516 -0.61 -8.93 -6.87
CA LEU A 516 -1.99 -9.43 -6.91
C LEU A 516 -3.06 -8.31 -7.04
N GLY A 517 -2.66 -7.04 -6.96
CA GLY A 517 -3.57 -5.89 -7.02
C GLY A 517 -4.10 -5.41 -5.67
N GLY A 518 -4.79 -4.26 -5.72
CA GLY A 518 -5.55 -3.68 -4.62
C GLY A 518 -4.76 -3.07 -3.45
N LYS A 519 -3.43 -3.25 -3.38
CA LYS A 519 -2.56 -2.66 -2.35
C LYS A 519 -1.25 -2.19 -2.96
N GLY A 520 -0.85 -0.95 -2.70
CA GLY A 520 0.38 -0.37 -3.26
C GLY A 520 0.26 1.14 -3.45
N GLY A 521 1.02 1.68 -4.39
CA GLY A 521 0.86 3.06 -4.84
C GLY A 521 2.11 3.64 -5.50
N VAL A 522 1.96 4.78 -6.16
CA VAL A 522 3.05 5.43 -6.90
C VAL A 522 4.21 5.88 -6.02
N THR A 523 3.97 6.27 -4.76
CA THR A 523 5.05 6.60 -3.80
C THR A 523 5.93 5.40 -3.48
N LYS A 524 5.34 4.20 -3.43
CA LYS A 524 6.09 2.96 -3.22
C LYS A 524 6.96 2.65 -4.44
N THR A 525 6.40 2.79 -5.63
CA THR A 525 7.13 2.64 -6.88
C THR A 525 8.28 3.64 -7.00
N LEU A 526 8.09 4.89 -6.59
CA LEU A 526 9.16 5.90 -6.55
C LEU A 526 10.33 5.45 -5.66
N MET A 527 10.04 4.86 -4.50
CA MET A 527 11.07 4.30 -3.62
C MET A 527 11.78 3.09 -4.26
N GLY A 528 11.03 2.18 -4.88
CA GLY A 528 11.62 1.03 -5.59
C GLY A 528 12.48 1.45 -6.79
N TRP A 529 12.03 2.44 -7.56
CA TRP A 529 12.83 3.07 -8.63
C TRP A 529 14.12 3.66 -8.09
N PHE A 530 14.05 4.41 -6.97
CA PHE A 530 15.23 4.99 -6.35
C PHE A 530 16.25 3.91 -5.93
N VAL A 531 15.80 2.77 -5.40
CA VAL A 531 16.65 1.60 -5.10
C VAL A 531 17.34 1.10 -6.37
N THR A 532 16.58 0.91 -7.45
CA THR A 532 17.11 0.42 -8.73
C THR A 532 18.12 1.39 -9.35
N CYS A 533 17.89 2.70 -9.23
CA CYS A 533 18.82 3.74 -9.68
C CYS A 533 20.13 3.71 -8.89
N VAL A 534 20.04 3.69 -7.55
CA VAL A 534 21.20 3.62 -6.67
C VAL A 534 22.01 2.36 -6.94
N LEU A 535 21.35 1.21 -7.08
CA LEU A 535 21.98 -0.06 -7.40
C LEU A 535 22.69 0.00 -8.76
N SER A 536 22.02 0.50 -9.81
CA SER A 536 22.60 0.56 -11.16
C SER A 536 23.79 1.52 -11.23
N THR A 537 23.69 2.70 -10.60
CA THR A 537 24.81 3.66 -10.54
C THR A 537 25.99 3.11 -9.74
N ALA A 538 25.74 2.46 -8.60
CA ALA A 538 26.79 1.82 -7.81
C ALA A 538 27.54 0.74 -8.60
N MET A 539 26.82 -0.18 -9.24
CA MET A 539 27.42 -1.26 -10.02
C MET A 539 28.23 -0.71 -11.22
N ASN A 540 27.71 0.31 -11.90
CA ASN A 540 28.42 0.99 -12.99
C ASN A 540 29.71 1.66 -12.49
N MET A 541 29.69 2.32 -11.34
CA MET A 541 30.88 3.00 -10.79
C MET A 541 31.95 2.04 -10.26
N ILE A 542 31.56 0.83 -9.85
CA ILE A 542 32.46 -0.26 -9.46
C ILE A 542 33.00 -0.99 -10.70
N GLY A 543 32.42 -0.76 -11.88
CA GLY A 543 32.84 -1.40 -13.13
C GLY A 543 32.33 -2.82 -13.31
N ILE A 544 31.16 -3.16 -12.72
CA ILE A 544 30.53 -4.47 -12.89
C ILE A 544 29.95 -4.59 -14.30
N ASP A 545 30.27 -5.65 -15.03
CA ASP A 545 29.72 -5.91 -16.36
C ASP A 545 28.19 -6.00 -16.37
N SER A 546 27.57 -5.55 -17.46
CA SER A 546 26.12 -5.48 -17.59
C SER A 546 25.41 -6.84 -17.40
N TYR A 547 26.05 -7.94 -17.80
CA TYR A 547 25.53 -9.30 -17.59
C TYR A 547 25.41 -9.65 -16.10
N TRP A 548 26.42 -9.31 -15.30
CA TRP A 548 26.37 -9.49 -13.84
C TRP A 548 25.35 -8.57 -13.20
N GLN A 549 25.21 -7.34 -13.72
CA GLN A 549 24.16 -6.43 -13.25
C GLN A 549 22.76 -7.02 -13.46
N MET A 550 22.49 -7.70 -14.57
CA MET A 550 21.21 -8.37 -14.80
C MET A 550 20.95 -9.49 -13.78
N ILE A 551 21.96 -10.30 -13.46
CA ILE A 551 21.86 -11.36 -12.44
C ILE A 551 21.57 -10.75 -11.06
N VAL A 552 22.27 -9.69 -10.68
CA VAL A 552 22.07 -8.99 -9.40
C VAL A 552 20.68 -8.37 -9.33
N LYS A 553 20.24 -7.64 -10.37
CA LYS A 553 18.89 -7.06 -10.45
C LYS A 553 17.82 -8.16 -10.29
N GLY A 554 17.94 -9.26 -11.04
CA GLY A 554 17.04 -10.41 -10.95
C GLY A 554 16.98 -11.03 -9.55
N SER A 555 18.14 -11.19 -8.92
CA SER A 555 18.26 -11.72 -7.56
C SER A 555 17.61 -10.81 -6.51
N VAL A 556 17.82 -9.50 -6.63
CA VAL A 556 17.21 -8.49 -5.74
C VAL A 556 15.69 -8.49 -5.86
N ILE A 557 15.14 -8.63 -7.07
CA ILE A 557 13.69 -8.77 -7.29
C ILE A 557 13.18 -10.04 -6.62
N LEU A 558 13.85 -11.18 -6.83
CA LEU A 558 13.44 -12.44 -6.21
C LEU A 558 13.42 -12.32 -4.69
N VAL A 559 14.48 -11.77 -4.09
CA VAL A 559 14.55 -11.55 -2.64
C VAL A 559 13.42 -10.64 -2.16
N ALA A 560 13.11 -9.58 -2.89
CA ALA A 560 12.02 -8.66 -2.54
C ALA A 560 10.65 -9.33 -2.57
N VAL A 561 10.37 -10.12 -3.63
CA VAL A 561 9.12 -10.87 -3.77
C VAL A 561 8.99 -11.94 -2.68
N LEU A 562 10.06 -12.69 -2.40
CA LEU A 562 10.05 -13.73 -1.36
C LEU A 562 9.95 -13.14 0.06
N SER A 563 10.40 -11.88 0.24
CA SER A 563 10.32 -11.15 1.50
C SER A 563 8.94 -10.56 1.80
N ASP A 564 8.04 -10.49 0.80
CA ASP A 564 6.66 -10.09 1.04
C ASP A 564 5.93 -11.16 1.86
N LYS A 565 5.48 -10.74 3.06
CA LYS A 565 4.80 -11.57 4.07
C LYS A 565 3.60 -12.32 3.49
N LYS A 566 2.97 -11.81 2.41
CA LYS A 566 1.83 -12.47 1.74
C LYS A 566 2.20 -13.78 1.05
N PHE A 567 3.41 -13.93 0.52
CA PHE A 567 3.80 -15.19 -0.13
C PHE A 567 4.12 -16.30 0.88
N GLY A 568 4.26 -15.95 2.17
CA GLY A 568 4.48 -16.89 3.26
C GLY A 568 5.73 -17.75 3.11
N VAL A 569 6.67 -17.33 2.24
CA VAL A 569 7.87 -18.11 1.89
C VAL A 569 8.76 -18.26 3.11
N ILE A 570 9.03 -17.17 3.85
CA ILE A 570 9.80 -17.20 5.10
C ILE A 570 9.17 -18.15 6.13
N GLN A 571 7.83 -18.23 6.19
CA GLN A 571 7.14 -19.14 7.09
C GLN A 571 7.25 -20.60 6.60
N LYS A 572 7.17 -20.82 5.28
CA LYS A 572 7.33 -22.14 4.64
C LYS A 572 8.76 -22.66 4.75
N THR A 573 9.78 -21.83 4.52
CA THR A 573 11.20 -22.19 4.66
C THR A 573 11.57 -22.44 6.11
N LYS A 574 11.06 -21.63 7.05
CA LYS A 574 11.24 -21.89 8.50
C LYS A 574 10.60 -23.21 8.92
N ASN A 575 9.42 -23.54 8.40
CA ASN A 575 8.79 -24.83 8.62
C ASN A 575 9.56 -25.99 7.98
N LEU A 576 10.16 -25.78 6.80
CA LEU A 576 10.97 -26.79 6.11
C LEU A 576 12.30 -27.05 6.84
N ILE A 577 12.99 -26.01 7.28
CA ILE A 577 14.23 -26.09 8.08
C ILE A 577 13.93 -26.77 9.41
N MET A 578 12.82 -26.42 10.09
CA MET A 578 12.40 -27.14 11.29
C MET A 578 12.05 -28.61 11.00
N HIS A 579 11.55 -28.94 9.82
CA HIS A 579 11.26 -30.32 9.41
C HIS A 579 12.54 -31.15 9.16
N PHE A 580 13.60 -30.51 8.64
CA PHE A 580 14.92 -31.13 8.49
C PHE A 580 15.68 -31.23 9.82
N ALA A 581 15.61 -30.21 10.66
CA ALA A 581 16.21 -30.22 12.00
C ALA A 581 15.53 -31.20 12.98
N TYR A 582 14.32 -31.66 12.68
CA TYR A 582 13.62 -32.74 13.41
C TYR A 582 13.93 -34.14 12.85
N ARG A 583 14.67 -34.23 11.73
CA ARG A 583 15.05 -35.48 11.07
C ARG A 583 16.53 -35.87 11.27
N ILE A 584 17.34 -34.93 11.77
CA ILE A 584 18.66 -35.16 12.37
C ILE A 584 18.43 -35.32 13.86
#